data_AF-A0A6D2YA04-F1
#
_entry.id   AF-A0A6D2YA04-F1
#
_cell.length_a   1.000
_cell.length_b   1.000
_cell.length_c   1.000
_cell.angle_alpha   90.00
_cell.angle_beta   90.00
_cell.angle_gamma   90.00
#
_symmetry.space_group_name_H-M   'P 1'
#
loop_
_entity.id
_entity.type
_entity.pdbx_description
1 polymer ?
#
loop_
_entity_poly.entity_id
_entity_poly.type
_entity_poly.pdbx_seq_one_letter_code
_entity_poly.pdbx_strand_id
1 'polypeptide(L)'
;MKEFNLTIETWHKNDMGEEENVHGQDASARASTEIVHINIADNKAIKSNDYKEEHDPSKFKSEKTGRGPLGPDWKTELANDPSCPHMCAYKLVTVKFPWRGLGGAIESKIHTVEKRLFTHFHRQVFCWMDKWIDLTMEDIRNMEEQTKEELNKMRKEGEVKGMGIGE
;
A
#
# COMPACT_ATOMS: atom_id res chain seq x y z
N MET A 1 -12.18 -7.48 -28.22
CA MET A 1 -10.97 -8.17 -27.74
C MET A 1 -11.24 -8.62 -26.31
N LYS A 2 -10.73 -9.77 -25.84
CA LYS A 2 -10.87 -10.15 -24.44
C LYS A 2 -9.80 -9.42 -23.64
N GLU A 3 -10.16 -8.27 -23.07
CA GLU A 3 -9.21 -7.38 -22.40
C GLU A 3 -9.07 -7.73 -20.92
N PHE A 4 -7.81 -7.83 -20.48
CA PHE A 4 -7.46 -7.84 -19.07
C PHE A 4 -7.75 -6.46 -18.47
N ASN A 5 -8.30 -6.42 -17.25
CA ASN A 5 -8.46 -5.19 -16.50
C ASN A 5 -8.01 -5.39 -15.05
N LEU A 6 -7.22 -4.44 -14.55
CA LEU A 6 -6.91 -4.23 -13.15
C LEU A 6 -7.26 -2.78 -12.84
N THR A 7 -8.23 -2.59 -11.95
CA THR A 7 -8.69 -1.27 -11.51
C THR A 7 -8.48 -1.16 -10.01
N ILE A 8 -7.87 -0.06 -9.56
CA ILE A 8 -7.67 0.25 -8.14
C ILE A 8 -8.32 1.61 -7.88
N GLU A 9 -9.49 1.58 -7.25
CA GLU A 9 -10.20 2.78 -6.82
C GLU A 9 -9.88 3.02 -5.35
N THR A 10 -9.46 4.24 -4.99
CA THR A 10 -9.06 4.55 -3.60
C THR A 10 -9.80 5.75 -3.05
N TRP A 11 -10.45 5.56 -1.90
CA TRP A 11 -10.83 6.66 -1.02
C TRP A 11 -9.84 6.79 0.13
N HIS A 12 -9.40 8.01 0.41
CA HIS A 12 -8.64 8.34 1.62
C HIS A 12 -9.59 9.08 2.56
N LYS A 13 -9.87 8.51 3.74
CA LYS A 13 -10.81 9.03 4.72
C LYS A 13 -10.11 9.31 6.05
N ASN A 14 -10.56 10.34 6.77
CA ASN A 14 -10.07 10.68 8.11
C ASN A 14 -10.81 9.84 9.16
N ASP A 15 -10.66 8.52 9.08
CA ASP A 15 -11.23 7.54 10.00
C ASP A 15 -10.21 6.42 10.29
N MET A 16 -10.64 5.41 11.05
CA MET A 16 -9.84 4.23 11.41
C MET A 16 -10.19 2.98 10.58
N GLY A 17 -10.86 3.14 9.43
CA GLY A 17 -11.30 2.02 8.61
C GLY A 17 -12.69 1.47 8.97
N GLU A 18 -13.55 2.32 9.53
CA GLU A 18 -14.89 1.94 10.05
C GLU A 18 -16.03 2.16 9.05
N GLU A 19 -15.86 3.03 8.04
CA GLU A 19 -16.88 3.22 7.01
C GLU A 19 -17.05 1.95 6.14
N GLU A 20 -18.28 1.46 6.06
CA GLU A 20 -18.66 0.34 5.20
C GLU A 20 -19.03 0.81 3.78
N ASN A 21 -18.63 0.06 2.76
CA ASN A 21 -19.00 0.28 1.36
C ASN A 21 -18.78 1.73 0.85
N VAL A 22 -17.65 2.35 1.19
CA VAL A 22 -17.31 3.74 0.79
C VAL A 22 -17.34 4.00 -0.72
N HIS A 23 -17.21 2.94 -1.53
CA HIS A 23 -17.24 2.99 -2.99
C HIS A 23 -18.67 2.90 -3.56
N GLY A 24 -19.69 2.70 -2.73
CA GLY A 24 -21.08 2.63 -3.18
C GLY A 24 -21.37 1.45 -4.09
N GLN A 25 -20.70 0.29 -3.87
CA GLN A 25 -20.97 -0.92 -4.63
C GLN A 25 -22.42 -1.36 -4.43
N ASP A 26 -23.03 -1.89 -5.49
CA ASP A 26 -24.33 -2.54 -5.38
C ASP A 26 -24.24 -3.81 -4.50
N ALA A 27 -25.39 -4.31 -4.05
CA ALA A 27 -25.46 -5.44 -3.13
C ALA A 27 -24.79 -6.71 -3.65
N SER A 28 -24.84 -6.97 -4.97
CA SER A 28 -24.23 -8.15 -5.57
C SER A 28 -22.71 -8.04 -5.58
N ALA A 29 -22.17 -6.90 -6.03
CA ALA A 29 -20.74 -6.64 -6.04
C ALA A 29 -20.16 -6.65 -4.61
N ARG A 30 -20.85 -6.01 -3.66
CA ARG A 30 -20.43 -5.96 -2.26
C ARG A 30 -20.39 -7.35 -1.61
N ALA A 31 -21.37 -8.21 -1.91
CA ALA A 31 -21.41 -9.58 -1.40
C ALA A 31 -20.23 -10.44 -1.90
N SER A 32 -19.71 -10.15 -3.10
CA SER A 32 -18.53 -10.81 -3.65
C SER A 32 -17.19 -10.17 -3.27
N THR A 33 -17.20 -9.07 -2.51
CA THR A 33 -15.98 -8.34 -2.15
C THR A 33 -15.43 -8.83 -0.81
N GLU A 34 -14.19 -9.34 -0.82
CA GLU A 34 -13.44 -9.68 0.39
C GLU A 34 -12.82 -8.41 1.01
N ILE A 35 -13.03 -8.22 2.32
CA ILE A 35 -12.40 -7.12 3.07
C ILE A 35 -11.10 -7.62 3.68
N VAL A 36 -9.99 -6.98 3.31
CA VAL A 36 -8.65 -7.32 3.81
C VAL A 36 -8.04 -6.12 4.52
N HIS A 37 -7.79 -6.25 5.83
CA HIS A 37 -7.07 -5.23 6.59
C HIS A 37 -5.56 -5.44 6.48
N ILE A 38 -4.84 -4.37 6.12
CA ILE A 38 -3.38 -4.34 6.15
C ILE A 38 -2.93 -3.65 7.44
N ASN A 39 -2.15 -4.35 8.26
CA ASN A 39 -1.49 -3.79 9.43
C ASN A 39 0.00 -3.59 9.13
N ILE A 40 0.44 -2.34 8.96
CA ILE A 40 1.82 -2.03 8.57
C ILE A 40 2.85 -2.41 9.65
N ALA A 41 2.44 -2.53 10.91
CA ALA A 41 3.30 -2.95 12.01
C ALA A 41 3.35 -4.49 12.20
N ASP A 42 2.52 -5.26 11.50
CA ASP A 42 2.49 -6.72 11.64
C ASP A 42 3.58 -7.38 10.78
N ASN A 43 4.73 -7.65 11.40
CA ASN A 43 5.84 -8.35 10.75
C ASN A 43 5.53 -9.82 10.43
N LYS A 44 4.51 -10.46 11.04
CA LYS A 44 4.14 -11.85 10.71
C LYS A 44 3.55 -11.98 9.31
N ALA A 45 3.01 -10.89 8.77
CA ALA A 45 2.48 -10.83 7.40
C ALA A 45 3.58 -10.66 6.33
N ILE A 46 4.85 -10.49 6.73
CA ILE A 46 5.97 -10.22 5.82
C ILE A 46 6.81 -11.48 5.63
N LYS A 47 7.03 -11.88 4.38
CA LYS A 47 7.96 -12.98 4.05
C LYS A 47 9.39 -12.56 4.45
N SER A 48 10.20 -13.50 4.95
CA SER A 48 11.58 -13.23 5.40
C SER A 48 12.44 -12.55 4.32
N ASN A 49 12.29 -12.97 3.06
CA ASN A 49 13.06 -12.42 1.93
C ASN A 49 12.64 -10.98 1.54
N ASP A 50 11.47 -10.54 2.01
CA ASP A 50 10.96 -9.19 1.75
C ASP A 50 11.16 -8.25 2.95
N TYR A 51 11.49 -8.81 4.12
CA TYR A 51 11.69 -8.02 5.32
C TYR A 51 12.97 -7.19 5.19
N LYS A 52 12.83 -5.92 5.54
CA LYS A 52 13.89 -4.92 5.58
C LYS A 52 13.71 -4.11 6.85
N GLU A 53 14.72 -4.12 7.71
CA GLU A 53 14.68 -3.45 9.00
C GLU A 53 14.48 -1.94 8.85
N GLU A 54 15.08 -1.33 7.83
CA GLU A 54 14.93 0.09 7.49
C GLU A 54 13.50 0.47 7.06
N HIS A 55 12.66 -0.52 6.76
CA HIS A 55 11.25 -0.36 6.41
C HIS A 55 10.33 -1.04 7.43
N ASP A 56 10.76 -1.12 8.69
CA ASP A 56 9.97 -1.67 9.78
C ASP A 56 9.35 -0.58 10.67
N PRO A 57 8.03 -0.32 10.55
CA PRO A 57 7.34 0.66 11.39
C PRO A 57 7.41 0.36 12.88
N SER A 58 7.61 -0.90 13.29
CA SER A 58 7.77 -1.24 14.71
C SER A 58 9.15 -0.90 15.27
N LYS A 59 10.07 -0.43 14.43
CA LYS A 59 11.43 -0.01 14.80
C LYS A 59 11.72 1.45 14.44
N PHE A 60 10.96 2.01 13.50
CA PHE A 60 11.12 3.40 13.07
C PHE A 60 10.44 4.38 14.03
N LYS A 61 11.17 5.43 14.40
CA LYS A 61 10.63 6.61 15.07
C LYS A 61 11.05 7.85 14.30
N SER A 62 10.08 8.68 13.93
CA SER A 62 10.32 9.94 13.23
C SER A 62 11.01 10.92 14.16
N GLU A 63 12.13 11.51 13.73
CA GLU A 63 12.83 12.56 14.47
C GLU A 63 12.07 13.89 14.38
N LYS A 64 11.36 14.13 13.27
CA LYS A 64 10.64 15.39 13.04
C LYS A 64 9.28 15.46 13.72
N THR A 65 8.57 14.34 13.79
CA THR A 65 7.18 14.29 14.29
C THR A 65 7.04 13.52 15.60
N GLY A 66 8.05 12.74 15.97
CA GLY A 66 8.01 11.86 17.15
C GLY A 66 7.14 10.62 16.99
N ARG A 67 6.43 10.44 15.85
CA ARG A 67 5.56 9.28 15.58
C ARG A 67 6.37 7.99 15.48
N GLY A 68 5.78 6.90 15.96
CA GLY A 68 6.43 5.59 16.05
C GLY A 68 7.37 5.46 17.27
N PRO A 69 7.90 4.26 17.52
CA PRO A 69 7.63 3.02 16.79
C PRO A 69 6.20 2.49 17.01
N LEU A 70 5.66 1.80 16.01
CA LEU A 70 4.32 1.20 16.08
C LEU A 70 4.38 -0.15 16.82
N GLY A 71 3.96 -0.15 18.08
CA GLY A 71 3.83 -1.37 18.89
C GLY A 71 2.60 -2.22 18.50
N PRO A 72 2.39 -3.39 19.15
CA PRO A 72 1.26 -4.27 18.87
C PRO A 72 -0.12 -3.59 18.98
N ASP A 73 -0.26 -2.67 19.94
CA ASP A 73 -1.52 -1.98 20.26
C ASP A 73 -1.63 -0.58 19.62
N TRP A 74 -0.76 -0.25 18.65
CA TRP A 74 -0.66 1.09 18.07
C TRP A 74 -1.98 1.65 17.53
N LYS A 75 -2.88 0.79 17.03
CA LYS A 75 -4.21 1.22 16.54
C LYS A 75 -5.10 1.69 17.67
N THR A 76 -5.09 0.97 18.79
CA THR A 76 -5.86 1.32 19.99
C THR A 76 -5.29 2.59 20.62
N GLU A 77 -3.96 2.71 20.69
CA GLU A 77 -3.29 3.91 21.17
C GLU A 77 -3.64 5.12 20.30
N LEU A 78 -3.59 4.98 18.97
CA LEU A 78 -3.93 6.02 18.01
C LEU A 78 -5.39 6.46 18.09
N ALA A 79 -6.33 5.52 18.25
CA ALA A 79 -7.75 5.84 18.42
C ALA A 79 -8.03 6.65 19.70
N ASN A 80 -7.18 6.51 20.72
CA ASN A 80 -7.29 7.22 21.99
C ASN A 80 -6.46 8.51 22.06
N ASP A 81 -5.67 8.83 21.01
CA ASP A 81 -4.85 10.04 20.93
C ASP A 81 -5.40 11.02 19.89
N PRO A 82 -6.22 12.01 20.30
CA PRO A 82 -6.78 12.99 19.38
C PRO A 82 -5.73 13.95 18.80
N SER A 83 -4.51 13.97 19.34
CA SER A 83 -3.43 14.82 18.83
C SER A 83 -2.65 14.17 17.68
N CYS A 84 -2.74 12.85 17.54
CA CYS A 84 -2.06 12.11 16.49
C CYS A 84 -2.99 11.91 15.28
N PRO A 85 -2.68 12.51 14.11
CA PRO A 85 -3.54 12.40 12.94
C PRO A 85 -3.51 10.99 12.37
N HIS A 86 -4.65 10.56 11.86
CA HIS A 86 -4.85 9.24 11.27
C HIS A 86 -5.81 9.32 10.09
N MET A 87 -5.75 8.29 9.25
CA MET A 87 -6.57 8.14 8.06
C MET A 87 -6.60 6.65 7.65
N CYS A 88 -7.62 6.25 6.88
CA CYS A 88 -7.69 4.94 6.23
C CYS A 88 -7.78 5.06 4.70
N ALA A 89 -7.00 4.24 4.00
CA ALA A 89 -7.03 4.12 2.54
C ALA A 89 -7.88 2.91 2.16
N TYR A 90 -9.08 3.16 1.65
CA TYR A 90 -10.00 2.14 1.17
C TYR A 90 -9.72 1.83 -0.30
N LYS A 91 -8.86 0.85 -0.55
CA LYS A 91 -8.44 0.43 -1.91
C LYS A 91 -9.32 -0.71 -2.41
N LEU A 92 -10.30 -0.39 -3.26
CA LEU A 92 -11.09 -1.39 -3.98
C LEU A 92 -10.31 -1.86 -5.20
N VAL A 93 -9.89 -3.12 -5.18
CA VAL A 93 -9.14 -3.76 -6.26
C VAL A 93 -10.10 -4.65 -7.05
N THR A 94 -10.26 -4.37 -8.34
CA THR A 94 -11.06 -5.18 -9.26
C THR A 94 -10.16 -5.77 -10.33
N VAL A 95 -10.14 -7.10 -10.46
CA VAL A 95 -9.38 -7.81 -11.48
C VAL A 95 -10.32 -8.59 -12.38
N LYS A 96 -10.14 -8.44 -13.70
CA LYS A 96 -10.87 -9.20 -14.72
C LYS A 96 -9.88 -9.83 -15.68
N PHE A 97 -9.82 -11.15 -15.69
CA PHE A 97 -8.93 -11.92 -16.54
C PHE A 97 -9.72 -12.87 -17.46
N PRO A 98 -9.91 -12.53 -18.75
CA PRO A 98 -10.93 -13.14 -19.60
C PRO A 98 -10.55 -14.50 -20.23
N TRP A 99 -9.53 -15.20 -19.72
CA TRP A 99 -9.13 -16.53 -20.21
C TRP A 99 -9.83 -17.66 -19.48
N ARG A 100 -10.56 -18.48 -20.26
CA ARG A 100 -11.26 -19.67 -19.76
C ARG A 100 -10.24 -20.69 -19.26
N GLY A 101 -10.47 -21.26 -18.08
CA GLY A 101 -9.63 -22.31 -17.49
C GLY A 101 -8.53 -21.83 -16.54
N LEU A 102 -8.04 -20.59 -16.67
CA LEU A 102 -6.98 -20.03 -15.80
C LEU A 102 -7.37 -18.72 -15.10
N GLY A 103 -8.50 -18.10 -15.46
CA GLY A 103 -8.93 -16.79 -14.94
C GLY A 103 -8.85 -16.64 -13.42
N GLY A 104 -9.58 -17.48 -12.68
CA GLY A 104 -9.64 -17.34 -11.22
C GLY A 104 -8.29 -17.52 -10.50
N ALA A 105 -7.43 -18.42 -10.98
CA ALA A 105 -6.10 -18.63 -10.39
C ALA A 105 -5.18 -17.41 -10.62
N ILE A 106 -5.24 -16.82 -11.82
CA ILE A 106 -4.47 -15.61 -12.16
C ILE A 106 -5.00 -14.40 -11.40
N GLU A 107 -6.32 -14.20 -11.34
CA GLU A 107 -6.97 -13.14 -10.57
C GLU A 107 -6.56 -13.20 -9.09
N SER A 108 -6.62 -14.39 -8.49
CA SER A 108 -6.20 -14.60 -7.10
C SER A 108 -4.71 -14.29 -6.87
N LYS A 109 -3.82 -14.69 -7.80
CA LYS A 109 -2.40 -14.35 -7.71
C LYS A 109 -2.16 -12.84 -7.84
N ILE A 110 -2.91 -12.14 -8.70
CA ILE A 110 -2.82 -10.67 -8.82
C ILE A 110 -3.23 -10.01 -7.50
N HIS A 111 -4.35 -10.42 -6.88
CA HIS A 111 -4.74 -9.90 -5.56
C HIS A 111 -3.69 -10.14 -4.48
N THR A 112 -3.03 -11.30 -4.50
CA THR A 112 -1.92 -11.61 -3.59
C THR A 112 -0.74 -10.66 -3.79
N VAL A 113 -0.39 -10.36 -5.05
CA VAL A 113 0.67 -9.40 -5.39
C VAL A 113 0.30 -7.98 -4.98
N GLU A 114 -0.93 -7.53 -5.24
CA GLU A 114 -1.42 -6.20 -4.83
C GLU A 114 -1.40 -6.03 -3.30
N LYS A 115 -1.88 -7.03 -2.56
CA LYS A 115 -1.83 -7.03 -1.09
C LYS A 115 -0.39 -6.91 -0.59
N ARG A 116 0.54 -7.67 -1.16
CA ARG A 116 1.99 -7.59 -0.84
C ARG A 116 2.52 -6.20 -1.16
N LEU A 117 2.25 -5.68 -2.36
CA LEU A 117 2.68 -4.34 -2.78
C LEU A 117 2.19 -3.25 -1.83
N PHE A 118 0.89 -3.21 -1.51
CA PHE A 118 0.35 -2.23 -0.57
C PHE A 118 0.97 -2.36 0.81
N THR A 119 1.19 -3.57 1.30
CA THR A 119 1.82 -3.79 2.61
C THR A 119 3.22 -3.19 2.65
N HIS A 120 4.07 -3.49 1.65
CA HIS A 120 5.43 -2.95 1.59
C HIS A 120 5.47 -1.45 1.34
N PHE A 121 4.63 -0.95 0.44
CA PHE A 121 4.54 0.46 0.11
C PHE A 121 4.21 1.31 1.34
N HIS A 122 3.15 0.97 2.09
CA HIS A 122 2.75 1.80 3.24
C HIS A 122 3.74 1.71 4.41
N ARG A 123 4.45 0.58 4.57
CA ARG A 123 5.58 0.49 5.51
C ARG A 123 6.69 1.46 5.15
N GLN A 124 7.07 1.51 3.86
CA GLN A 124 8.09 2.45 3.38
C GLN A 124 7.63 3.90 3.53
N VAL A 125 6.39 4.23 3.15
CA VAL A 125 5.81 5.57 3.34
C VAL A 125 5.94 6.01 4.81
N PHE A 126 5.58 5.15 5.75
CA PHE A 126 5.72 5.46 7.18
C PHE A 126 7.19 5.65 7.60
N CYS A 127 8.08 4.71 7.25
CA CYS A 127 9.50 4.77 7.63
C CYS A 127 10.28 5.87 6.89
N TRP A 128 9.74 6.45 5.83
CA TRP A 128 10.32 7.58 5.12
C TRP A 128 9.69 8.92 5.49
N MET A 129 8.84 8.97 6.54
CA MET A 129 8.15 10.17 6.98
C MET A 129 9.06 11.40 7.04
N ASP A 130 10.23 11.28 7.67
CA ASP A 130 11.15 12.41 7.82
C ASP A 130 11.71 12.93 6.49
N LYS A 131 11.68 12.12 5.43
CA LYS A 131 12.12 12.49 4.08
C LYS A 131 11.07 13.28 3.31
N TRP A 132 9.78 13.09 3.59
CA TRP A 132 8.70 13.70 2.80
C TRP A 132 7.78 14.65 3.57
N ILE A 133 7.77 14.63 4.91
CA ILE A 133 6.78 15.38 5.71
C ILE A 133 6.83 16.90 5.52
N ASP A 134 8.00 17.46 5.20
CA ASP A 134 8.19 18.91 4.98
C ASP A 134 8.15 19.30 3.49
N LEU A 135 7.92 18.34 2.60
CA LEU A 135 7.88 18.63 1.17
C LEU A 135 6.59 19.33 0.80
N THR A 136 6.72 20.39 -0.01
CA THR A 136 5.57 21.04 -0.64
C THR A 136 5.13 20.26 -1.87
N MET A 137 3.90 20.50 -2.34
CA MET A 137 3.45 19.93 -3.62
C MET A 137 4.29 20.37 -4.82
N GLU A 138 4.96 21.52 -4.74
CA GLU A 138 5.91 21.96 -5.76
C GLU A 138 7.17 21.09 -5.75
N ASP A 139 7.72 20.79 -4.57
CA ASP A 139 8.85 19.86 -4.43
C ASP A 139 8.52 18.48 -4.98
N ILE A 140 7.31 17.97 -4.70
CA ILE A 140 6.82 16.70 -5.25
C ILE A 140 6.84 16.73 -6.78
N ARG A 141 6.29 17.77 -7.42
CA ARG A 141 6.26 17.88 -8.89
C ARG A 141 7.66 17.92 -9.51
N ASN A 142 8.58 18.65 -8.89
CA ASN A 142 9.97 18.71 -9.34
C ASN A 142 10.66 17.35 -9.22
N MET A 143 10.44 16.62 -8.12
CA MET A 143 10.95 15.26 -7.95
C MET A 143 10.33 14.26 -8.94
N GLU A 144 9.04 14.40 -9.28
CA GLU A 144 8.38 13.55 -10.28
C GLU A 144 9.05 13.69 -11.66
N GLU A 145 9.41 14.91 -12.06
CA GLU A 145 10.12 15.17 -13.32
C GLU A 145 11.52 14.53 -13.32
N GLN A 146 12.30 14.74 -12.25
CA GLN A 146 13.63 14.12 -12.10
C GLN A 146 13.55 12.59 -12.08
N THR A 147 12.61 12.05 -11.30
CA THR A 147 12.39 10.59 -11.17
C THR A 147 12.01 9.97 -12.52
N LYS A 148 11.21 10.67 -13.34
CA LYS A 148 10.86 10.20 -14.69
C LYS A 148 12.10 10.04 -15.58
N GLU A 149 13.05 10.97 -15.52
CA GLU A 149 14.29 10.89 -16.30
C GLU A 149 15.20 9.75 -15.79
N GLU A 150 15.38 9.67 -14.47
CA GLU A 150 16.17 8.62 -13.83
C GLU A 150 15.63 7.22 -14.12
N LEU A 151 14.32 7.00 -13.95
CA LEU A 151 13.67 5.72 -14.26
C LEU A 151 13.83 5.33 -15.72
N ASN A 152 13.75 6.30 -16.64
CA ASN A 152 13.98 6.04 -18.06
C ASN A 152 15.42 5.60 -18.36
N LYS A 153 16.40 6.21 -17.69
CA LYS A 153 17.82 5.83 -17.80
C LYS A 153 18.05 4.44 -17.21
N MET A 154 17.60 4.22 -15.98
CA MET A 154 17.76 2.96 -15.26
C MET A 154 17.10 1.79 -15.97
N ARG A 155 15.96 2.00 -16.63
CA ARG A 155 15.31 0.97 -17.44
C ARG A 155 16.12 0.58 -18.69
N LYS A 156 16.89 1.52 -19.26
CA LYS A 156 17.70 1.29 -20.46
C LYS A 156 19.08 0.70 -20.15
N GLU A 157 19.67 1.12 -19.04
CA GLU A 157 21.09 0.89 -18.74
C GLU A 157 21.33 0.08 -17.47
N GLY A 158 20.33 -0.06 -16.60
CA GLY A 158 20.47 -0.70 -15.29
C GLY A 158 20.21 -2.20 -15.29
N GLU A 159 20.58 -2.84 -14.19
CA GLU A 159 20.30 -4.26 -13.93
C GLU A 159 18.89 -4.47 -13.37
N VAL A 160 18.37 -5.69 -13.52
CA VAL A 160 17.10 -6.10 -12.93
C VAL A 160 17.19 -6.03 -11.40
N LYS A 161 16.23 -5.34 -10.78
CA LYS A 161 16.18 -5.15 -9.33
C LYS A 161 14.75 -5.02 -8.82
N GLY A 162 14.58 -5.08 -7.51
CA GLY A 162 13.29 -4.95 -6.84
C GLY A 162 12.64 -6.29 -6.53
N MET A 163 11.31 -6.29 -6.40
CA MET A 163 10.56 -7.45 -5.91
C MET A 163 10.29 -8.45 -7.04
N GLY A 164 10.72 -9.70 -6.84
CA GLY A 164 10.32 -10.81 -7.72
C GLY A 164 8.91 -11.33 -7.41
N ILE A 165 8.27 -11.94 -8.42
CA ILE A 165 6.94 -12.60 -8.32
C ILE A 165 7.05 -13.99 -7.65
N GLY A 166 8.16 -14.30 -6.96
CA GLY A 166 8.48 -15.63 -6.42
C GLY A 166 7.31 -16.35 -5.73
N GLU A 167 7.35 -17.69 -5.77
CA GLU A 167 6.26 -18.61 -5.37
C GLU A 167 5.43 -18.14 -4.15
#